data_AF-A0A090T760-F1
#
_entry.id   AF-A0A090T760-F1
#
_cell.length_a   1.000
_cell.length_b   1.000
_cell.length_c   1.000
_cell.angle_alpha   90.00
_cell.angle_beta   90.00
_cell.angle_gamma   90.00
#
_symmetry.space_group_name_H-M   'P 1'
#
loop_
_entity.id
_entity.type
_entity.pdbx_description
1 polymer ?
#
loop_
_entity_poly.entity_id
_entity_poly.type
_entity_poly.pdbx_seq_one_letter_code
_entity_poly.pdbx_strand_id
1 'polypeptide(L)'
;MVLSSVMGALILASPHVFADGDVSDKSETISLSKVIFVENTDQAKQVLSQYEAAIERNEQQQKACLRSCNALVDEGNSFKQRKKEFIKTNGLPLVSILGGPGYVPETGLMLAVGGLYSFSTDRSSKSLQRSSFSLVAIGNEMESGVGFGLRSKQNLYFNDNDIRYVGRLSFGNQSQYYWGVGYETGKAQGASDSISMDYRFVNYDAELTFKAQNDWYIGLYSGFVTTTQIVKTYPYRR
;
A
#
# COMPACT_ATOMS: atom_id res chain seq x y z
N MET A 1 -38.80 32.71 -33.62
CA MET A 1 -37.59 33.17 -34.33
C MET A 1 -37.67 34.69 -34.41
N VAL A 2 -36.55 35.37 -34.11
CA VAL A 2 -36.36 36.84 -33.95
C VAL A 2 -37.06 37.41 -32.69
N LEU A 3 -36.47 38.23 -31.81
CA LEU A 3 -35.59 39.39 -31.99
C LEU A 3 -34.89 39.83 -30.67
N SER A 4 -33.79 40.58 -30.85
CA SER A 4 -33.25 41.64 -29.94
C SER A 4 -32.32 41.17 -28.78
N SER A 5 -31.20 41.80 -28.41
CA SER A 5 -30.35 42.91 -28.89
C SER A 5 -29.20 43.11 -27.86
N VAL A 6 -28.24 43.98 -28.19
CA VAL A 6 -27.23 44.68 -27.35
C VAL A 6 -25.92 43.89 -27.10
N MET A 7 -24.75 44.15 -27.69
CA MET A 7 -23.95 45.34 -28.08
C MET A 7 -23.09 45.95 -26.95
N GLY A 8 -21.76 45.96 -27.16
CA GLY A 8 -20.75 46.81 -26.50
C GLY A 8 -20.01 46.16 -25.31
N ALA A 9 -18.71 46.33 -25.07
CA ALA A 9 -17.66 47.11 -25.74
C ALA A 9 -16.28 46.54 -25.35
N LEU A 10 -15.34 46.63 -26.29
CA LEU A 10 -13.92 46.29 -26.14
C LEU A 10 -13.20 47.55 -25.59
N ILE A 11 -12.46 47.42 -24.49
CA ILE A 11 -11.52 48.46 -24.03
C ILE A 11 -10.14 47.81 -23.87
N LEU A 12 -9.22 48.23 -24.74
CA LEU A 12 -7.79 48.01 -24.65
C LEU A 12 -7.17 49.14 -23.81
N ALA A 13 -6.34 48.79 -22.82
CA ALA A 13 -5.38 49.71 -22.22
C ALA A 13 -4.07 48.97 -21.89
N SER A 14 -2.98 49.54 -22.42
CA SER A 14 -1.57 49.11 -22.39
C SER A 14 -0.90 49.25 -21.00
N PRO A 15 0.35 48.75 -20.82
CA PRO A 15 0.92 48.51 -19.50
C PRO A 15 1.68 49.73 -18.96
N HIS A 16 1.56 49.97 -17.66
CA HIS A 16 2.47 50.83 -16.91
C HIS A 16 3.28 50.03 -15.90
N VAL A 17 4.60 50.21 -16.01
CA VAL A 17 5.66 49.81 -15.11
C VAL A 17 5.57 50.57 -13.78
N PHE A 18 6.06 49.93 -12.71
CA PHE A 18 6.68 50.45 -11.48
C PHE A 18 6.07 49.84 -10.21
N ALA A 19 6.85 49.00 -9.52
CA ALA A 19 7.50 49.38 -8.26
C ALA A 19 8.03 48.13 -7.56
N ASP A 20 9.32 48.17 -7.20
CA ASP A 20 9.93 47.35 -6.18
C ASP A 20 9.04 47.34 -4.93
N GLY A 21 8.49 46.16 -4.64
CA GLY A 21 7.95 45.83 -3.34
C GLY A 21 8.79 44.69 -2.82
N ASP A 22 9.72 45.02 -1.93
CA ASP A 22 10.40 44.09 -1.04
C ASP A 22 9.33 43.47 -0.13
N VAL A 23 8.59 42.50 -0.67
CA VAL A 23 7.69 41.65 0.11
C VAL A 23 8.61 40.68 0.83
N SER A 24 9.06 41.10 2.00
CA SER A 24 9.39 40.23 3.12
C SER A 24 8.16 39.38 3.42
N ASP A 25 7.90 38.39 2.57
CA ASP A 25 6.97 37.32 2.82
C ASP A 25 7.64 36.45 3.88
N LYS A 26 7.35 36.78 5.14
CA LYS A 26 7.46 35.82 6.24
C LYS A 26 6.37 34.75 6.08
N SER A 27 6.29 34.15 4.90
CA SER A 27 5.95 32.76 4.77
C SER A 27 7.00 32.05 5.59
N GLU A 28 6.60 31.57 6.77
CA GLU A 28 7.25 30.46 7.45
C GLU A 28 7.28 29.28 6.46
N THR A 29 8.20 29.40 5.51
CA THR A 29 8.88 28.28 4.90
C THR A 29 9.59 27.63 6.06
N ILE A 30 8.85 26.81 6.81
CA ILE A 30 9.41 25.79 7.69
C ILE A 30 10.46 25.15 6.80
N SER A 31 11.72 25.46 7.10
CA SER A 31 12.79 25.14 6.20
C SER A 31 12.75 23.63 6.06
N LEU A 32 12.31 23.16 4.89
CA LEU A 32 12.17 21.73 4.56
C LEU A 32 13.53 21.02 4.67
N SER A 33 14.60 21.75 5.04
CA SER A 33 15.94 21.29 5.40
C SER A 33 16.01 20.47 6.69
N LYS A 34 15.17 20.71 7.70
CA LYS A 34 15.24 20.00 8.99
C LYS A 34 13.93 19.34 9.38
N VAL A 35 13.96 18.02 9.52
CA VAL A 35 12.82 17.24 10.01
C VAL A 35 12.62 17.50 11.51
N ILE A 36 11.46 18.02 11.88
CA ILE A 36 11.07 18.28 13.27
C ILE A 36 9.79 17.52 13.62
N PHE A 37 9.66 17.18 14.90
CA PHE A 37 8.41 16.67 15.46
C PHE A 37 7.44 17.83 15.70
N VAL A 38 6.21 17.67 15.24
CA VAL A 38 5.11 18.63 15.38
C VAL A 38 3.99 17.95 16.16
N GLU A 39 3.73 18.45 17.36
CA GLU A 39 2.75 17.87 18.28
C GLU A 39 1.33 17.94 17.70
N ASN A 40 0.93 19.11 17.18
CA ASN A 40 -0.38 19.29 16.56
C ASN A 40 -0.47 18.52 15.21
N THR A 41 -1.48 17.66 15.11
CA THR A 41 -1.69 16.80 13.92
C THR A 41 -2.05 17.59 12.67
N ASP A 42 -2.80 18.69 12.79
CA ASP A 42 -3.20 19.49 11.63
C ASP A 42 -2.04 20.31 11.11
N GLN A 43 -1.21 20.85 12.00
CA GLN A 43 0.06 21.49 11.60
C GLN A 43 1.00 20.48 10.93
N ALA A 44 1.11 19.25 11.48
CA ALA A 44 1.93 18.20 10.87
C ALA A 44 1.45 17.83 9.45
N LYS A 45 0.12 17.80 9.22
CA LYS A 45 -0.47 17.59 7.89
C LYS A 45 -0.21 18.76 6.95
N GLN A 46 -0.27 20.00 7.44
CA GLN A 46 0.07 21.18 6.64
C GLN A 46 1.53 21.12 6.17
N VAL A 47 2.47 20.80 7.05
CA VAL A 47 3.88 20.61 6.68
C VAL A 47 4.05 19.45 5.68
N LEU A 48 3.31 18.36 5.85
CA LEU A 48 3.31 17.25 4.89
C LEU A 48 2.87 17.70 3.49
N SER A 49 1.83 18.55 3.40
CA SER A 49 1.37 19.11 2.13
C SER A 49 2.41 20.03 1.48
N GLN A 50 3.23 20.74 2.27
CA GLN A 50 4.34 21.53 1.76
C GLN A 50 5.43 20.65 1.13
N TYR A 51 5.75 19.49 1.72
CA TYR A 51 6.64 18.51 1.09
C TYR A 51 6.08 18.00 -0.23
N GLU A 52 4.77 17.74 -0.31
CA GLU A 52 4.10 17.29 -1.54
C GLU A 52 4.17 18.35 -2.64
N ALA A 53 3.84 19.60 -2.32
CA ALA A 53 3.96 20.71 -3.26
C ALA A 53 5.40 20.96 -3.72
N ALA A 54 6.40 20.75 -2.86
CA ALA A 54 7.82 20.85 -3.25
C ALA A 54 8.24 19.73 -4.21
N ILE A 55 7.83 18.48 -3.94
CA ILE A 55 8.10 17.33 -4.83
C ILE A 55 7.44 17.56 -6.19
N GLU A 56 6.18 17.99 -6.22
CA GLU A 56 5.45 18.23 -7.47
C GLU A 56 6.12 19.33 -8.30
N ARG A 57 6.51 20.45 -7.68
CA ARG A 57 7.23 21.52 -8.37
C ARG A 57 8.55 21.04 -8.97
N ASN A 58 9.32 20.24 -8.22
CA ASN A 58 10.57 19.68 -8.71
C ASN A 58 10.33 18.68 -9.87
N GLU A 59 9.29 17.84 -9.79
CA GLU A 59 8.92 16.94 -10.89
C GLU A 59 8.45 17.68 -12.15
N GLN A 60 7.75 18.81 -12.00
CA GLN A 60 7.39 19.68 -13.13
C GLN A 60 8.63 20.30 -13.78
N GLN A 61 9.60 20.76 -12.99
CA GLN A 61 10.88 21.28 -13.49
C GLN A 61 11.70 20.21 -14.21
N GLN A 62 11.70 18.97 -13.69
CA GLN A 62 12.34 17.83 -14.36
C GLN A 62 11.73 17.58 -15.75
N LYS A 63 10.39 17.66 -15.89
CA LYS A 63 9.72 17.50 -17.19
C LYS A 63 10.06 18.62 -18.19
N ALA A 64 10.28 19.84 -17.71
CA ALA A 64 10.64 20.99 -18.54
C ALA A 64 12.14 21.07 -18.88
N CYS A 65 12.97 20.25 -18.22
CA CYS A 65 14.42 20.29 -18.35
C CYS A 65 14.89 19.55 -19.62
N LEU A 66 15.58 20.27 -20.51
CA LEU A 66 16.01 19.75 -21.82
C LEU A 66 17.40 19.09 -21.80
N ARG A 67 18.32 19.51 -20.91
CA ARG A 67 19.68 18.94 -20.75
C ARG A 67 20.17 19.05 -19.31
N SER A 68 20.85 17.99 -18.82
CA SER A 68 21.55 17.93 -17.52
C SER A 68 20.68 18.18 -16.27
N CYS A 69 19.67 17.32 -16.08
CA CYS A 69 18.69 17.43 -14.98
C CYS A 69 19.10 16.68 -13.70
N ASN A 70 20.34 16.17 -13.61
CA ASN A 70 20.80 15.34 -12.49
C ASN A 70 20.63 16.05 -11.13
N ALA A 71 20.95 17.34 -11.07
CA ALA A 71 20.75 18.13 -9.85
C ALA A 71 19.28 18.19 -9.40
N LEU A 72 18.34 18.30 -10.34
CA LEU A 72 16.91 18.30 -10.04
C LEU A 72 16.44 16.92 -9.57
N VAL A 73 16.98 15.84 -10.17
CA VAL A 73 16.69 14.46 -9.76
C VAL A 73 17.20 14.20 -8.34
N ASP A 74 18.44 14.60 -8.04
CA ASP A 74 19.04 14.46 -6.71
C ASP A 74 18.26 15.26 -5.66
N GLU A 75 17.87 16.49 -5.99
CA GLU A 75 17.04 17.32 -5.13
C GLU A 75 15.66 16.67 -4.89
N GLY A 76 14.99 16.18 -5.94
CA GLY A 76 13.71 15.46 -5.84
C GLY A 76 13.81 14.21 -4.97
N ASN A 77 14.89 13.45 -5.10
CA ASN A 77 15.18 12.29 -4.25
C ASN A 77 15.35 12.70 -2.78
N SER A 78 16.06 13.81 -2.53
CA SER A 78 16.24 14.35 -1.17
C SER A 78 14.92 14.81 -0.55
N PHE A 79 14.00 15.41 -1.31
CA PHE A 79 12.67 15.77 -0.81
C PHE A 79 11.84 14.54 -0.49
N LYS A 80 11.88 13.51 -1.33
CA LYS A 80 11.19 12.23 -1.08
C LYS A 80 11.73 11.53 0.17
N GLN A 81 13.04 11.58 0.42
CA GLN A 81 13.65 11.05 1.64
C GLN A 81 13.22 11.83 2.88
N ARG A 82 13.32 13.17 2.84
CA ARG A 82 12.91 14.05 3.95
C ARG A 82 11.41 13.94 4.26
N LYS A 83 10.56 13.80 3.25
CA LYS A 83 9.12 13.49 3.44
C LYS A 83 8.94 12.18 4.21
N LYS A 84 9.64 11.11 3.82
CA LYS A 84 9.56 9.80 4.50
C LYS A 84 10.03 9.91 5.96
N GLU A 85 11.12 10.62 6.22
CA GLU A 85 11.63 10.86 7.56
C GLU A 85 10.68 11.71 8.41
N PHE A 86 10.07 12.74 7.81
CA PHE A 86 9.06 13.57 8.46
C PHE A 86 7.84 12.76 8.88
N ILE A 87 7.32 11.92 7.98
CA ILE A 87 6.19 11.04 8.27
C ILE A 87 6.54 10.07 9.42
N LYS A 88 7.74 9.46 9.40
CA LYS A 88 8.22 8.56 10.46
C LYS A 88 8.34 9.28 11.80
N THR A 89 9.02 10.42 11.82
CA THR A 89 9.28 11.22 13.03
C THR A 89 7.98 11.69 13.66
N ASN A 90 7.02 12.10 12.84
CA ASN A 90 5.73 12.59 13.28
C ASN A 90 4.69 11.48 13.51
N GLY A 91 5.04 10.20 13.32
CA GLY A 91 4.09 9.09 13.47
C GLY A 91 2.94 9.09 12.46
N LEU A 92 3.00 9.91 11.41
CA LEU A 92 1.93 10.08 10.41
C LEU A 92 1.76 8.82 9.54
N PRO A 93 0.57 8.53 9.00
CA PRO A 93 0.34 7.32 8.21
C PRO A 93 1.32 7.16 7.03
N LEU A 94 1.88 5.96 6.89
CA LEU A 94 2.70 5.52 5.76
C LEU A 94 1.89 4.52 4.95
N VAL A 95 1.82 4.75 3.64
CA VAL A 95 1.25 3.82 2.68
C VAL A 95 2.36 3.35 1.75
N SER A 96 2.52 2.04 1.61
CA SER A 96 3.43 1.43 0.66
C SER A 96 2.66 0.43 -0.17
N ILE A 97 2.68 0.60 -1.49
CA ILE A 97 2.11 -0.36 -2.43
C ILE A 97 3.29 -1.07 -3.09
N LEU A 98 3.19 -2.39 -3.21
CA LEU A 98 4.18 -3.23 -3.85
C LEU A 98 3.47 -4.27 -4.69
N GLY A 99 3.98 -4.53 -5.88
CA GLY A 99 3.47 -5.61 -6.72
C GLY A 99 4.47 -5.94 -7.81
N GLY A 100 4.32 -7.13 -8.38
CA GLY A 100 5.18 -7.59 -9.45
C GLY A 100 4.82 -8.99 -9.94
N PRO A 101 5.28 -9.33 -11.14
CA PRO A 101 5.22 -10.69 -11.63
C PRO A 101 6.27 -11.57 -10.92
N GLY A 102 6.00 -12.86 -10.85
CA GLY A 102 6.92 -13.89 -10.43
C GLY A 102 6.73 -15.14 -11.27
N TYR A 103 7.74 -15.99 -11.33
CA TYR A 103 7.65 -17.29 -11.99
C TYR A 103 8.17 -18.36 -11.04
N VAL A 104 7.39 -19.41 -10.87
CA VAL A 104 7.70 -20.56 -10.03
C VAL A 104 7.44 -21.81 -10.87
N PRO A 105 8.40 -22.75 -11.02
CA PRO A 105 8.24 -23.91 -11.90
C PRO A 105 6.96 -24.72 -11.64
N GLU A 106 6.53 -24.78 -10.38
CA GLU A 106 5.38 -25.57 -9.95
C GLU A 106 4.03 -24.88 -10.19
N THR A 107 3.98 -23.54 -10.20
CA THR A 107 2.72 -22.77 -10.28
C THR A 107 2.64 -21.83 -11.48
N GLY A 108 3.65 -21.85 -12.36
CA GLY A 108 3.70 -21.03 -13.55
C GLY A 108 3.91 -19.54 -13.27
N LEU A 109 3.33 -18.70 -14.15
CA LEU A 109 3.36 -17.26 -14.02
C LEU A 109 2.45 -16.82 -12.87
N MET A 110 2.99 -15.97 -12.00
CA MET A 110 2.31 -15.40 -10.85
C MET A 110 2.32 -13.87 -10.93
N LEU A 111 1.24 -13.24 -10.49
CA LEU A 111 1.15 -11.82 -10.27
C LEU A 111 0.76 -11.57 -8.82
N ALA A 112 1.55 -10.77 -8.11
CA ALA A 112 1.23 -10.35 -6.76
C ALA A 112 1.09 -8.82 -6.70
N VAL A 113 0.08 -8.36 -5.97
CA VAL A 113 -0.10 -6.94 -5.66
C VAL A 113 -0.53 -6.81 -4.21
N GLY A 114 0.06 -5.86 -3.49
CA GLY A 114 -0.23 -5.66 -2.09
C GLY A 114 0.07 -4.26 -1.61
N GLY A 115 -0.48 -3.95 -0.45
CA GLY A 115 -0.30 -2.69 0.25
C GLY A 115 0.04 -2.92 1.71
N LEU A 116 0.79 -1.98 2.28
CA LEU A 116 1.06 -1.84 3.69
C LEU A 116 0.63 -0.43 4.11
N TYR A 117 -0.29 -0.37 5.06
CA TYR A 117 -0.71 0.84 5.75
C TYR A 117 -0.13 0.80 7.17
N SER A 118 0.72 1.76 7.55
CA SER A 118 1.34 1.81 8.87
C SER A 118 1.09 3.15 9.54
N PHE A 119 0.62 3.15 10.77
CA PHE A 119 0.20 4.34 11.52
C PHE A 119 0.64 4.25 12.98
N SER A 120 0.74 5.39 13.65
CA SER A 120 0.94 5.43 15.11
C SER A 120 -0.41 5.63 15.78
N THR A 121 -0.73 4.80 16.78
CA THR A 121 -1.94 4.97 17.59
C THR A 121 -1.82 6.18 18.52
N ASP A 122 -0.62 6.38 19.08
CA ASP A 122 -0.23 7.59 19.80
C ASP A 122 1.00 8.20 19.12
N ARG A 123 0.96 9.50 18.81
CA ARG A 123 2.06 10.25 18.19
C ARG A 123 3.01 10.84 19.23
N SER A 124 2.55 11.05 20.45
CA SER A 124 3.31 11.66 21.55
C SER A 124 4.31 10.67 22.16
N SER A 125 3.98 9.39 22.14
CA SER A 125 4.84 8.33 22.68
C SER A 125 5.92 7.89 21.70
N LYS A 126 7.18 8.19 22.05
CA LYS A 126 8.37 7.80 21.26
C LYS A 126 8.74 6.32 21.38
N SER A 127 8.20 5.62 22.38
CA SER A 127 8.51 4.20 22.65
C SER A 127 7.52 3.23 21.98
N LEU A 128 6.39 3.75 21.49
CA LEU A 128 5.34 2.96 20.87
C LEU A 128 5.76 2.44 19.49
N GLN A 129 5.53 1.15 19.26
CA GLN A 129 5.70 0.54 17.93
C GLN A 129 4.53 0.94 17.02
N ARG A 130 4.81 1.11 15.72
CA ARG A 130 3.77 1.49 14.76
C ARG A 130 2.84 0.33 14.47
N SER A 131 1.54 0.60 14.54
CA SER A 131 0.50 -0.28 14.03
C SER A 131 0.63 -0.41 12.51
N SER A 132 0.27 -1.58 11.98
CA SER A 132 0.30 -1.88 10.56
C SER A 132 -0.83 -2.79 10.12
N PHE A 133 -1.28 -2.57 8.90
CA PHE A 133 -2.26 -3.36 8.19
C PHE A 133 -1.71 -3.63 6.80
N SER A 134 -1.51 -4.91 6.45
CA SER A 134 -1.11 -5.30 5.11
C SER A 134 -2.21 -6.10 4.42
N LEU A 135 -2.30 -5.96 3.11
CA LEU A 135 -3.18 -6.74 2.24
C LEU A 135 -2.39 -7.13 1.00
N VAL A 136 -2.36 -8.41 0.64
CA VAL A 136 -1.65 -8.94 -0.52
C VAL A 136 -2.58 -9.88 -1.28
N ALA A 137 -2.88 -9.53 -2.52
CA ALA A 137 -3.54 -10.39 -3.48
C ALA A 137 -2.48 -11.06 -4.37
N ILE A 138 -2.68 -12.34 -4.64
CA ILE A 138 -1.81 -13.16 -5.49
C ILE A 138 -2.72 -13.87 -6.46
N GLY A 139 -2.37 -13.86 -7.74
CA GLY A 139 -2.98 -14.68 -8.78
C GLY A 139 -1.90 -15.47 -9.49
N ASN A 140 -2.18 -16.71 -9.88
CA ASN A 140 -1.24 -17.54 -10.61
C ASN A 140 -1.98 -18.40 -11.64
N GLU A 141 -1.31 -18.68 -12.75
CA GLU A 141 -1.83 -19.55 -13.81
C GLU A 141 -1.02 -20.84 -13.83
N MET A 142 -1.67 -21.92 -13.42
CA MET A 142 -1.11 -23.28 -13.46
C MET A 142 -1.67 -24.02 -14.66
N GLU A 143 -1.02 -25.10 -15.07
CA GLU A 143 -1.59 -26.03 -16.05
C GLU A 143 -2.96 -26.57 -15.60
N SER A 144 -3.21 -26.64 -14.28
CA SER A 144 -4.47 -27.05 -13.66
C SER A 144 -5.54 -25.97 -13.61
N GLY A 145 -5.22 -24.73 -13.98
CA GLY A 145 -6.13 -23.59 -13.98
C GLY A 145 -5.62 -22.41 -13.16
N VAL A 146 -6.48 -21.41 -12.98
CA VAL A 146 -6.16 -20.17 -12.28
C VAL A 146 -6.31 -20.35 -10.77
N GLY A 147 -5.27 -19.97 -10.03
CA GLY A 147 -5.29 -19.82 -8.58
C GLY A 147 -5.32 -18.35 -8.16
N PHE A 148 -5.97 -18.05 -7.05
CA PHE A 148 -5.86 -16.75 -6.39
C PHE A 148 -5.80 -16.90 -4.87
N GLY A 149 -5.16 -15.94 -4.21
CA GLY A 149 -5.11 -15.85 -2.76
C GLY A 149 -5.13 -14.40 -2.31
N LEU A 150 -5.83 -14.13 -1.22
CA LEU A 150 -5.79 -12.88 -0.48
C LEU A 150 -5.24 -13.15 0.91
N ARG A 151 -4.24 -12.38 1.31
CA ARG A 151 -3.62 -12.45 2.64
C ARG A 151 -3.68 -11.07 3.28
N SER A 152 -4.18 -10.99 4.50
CA SER A 152 -4.13 -9.77 5.31
C SER A 152 -3.44 -10.05 6.64
N LYS A 153 -2.61 -9.11 7.08
CA LYS A 153 -1.96 -9.15 8.40
C LYS A 153 -2.21 -7.82 9.08
N GLN A 154 -2.72 -7.87 10.31
CA GLN A 154 -3.02 -6.69 11.12
C GLN A 154 -2.18 -6.79 12.39
N ASN A 155 -1.27 -5.85 12.62
CA ASN A 155 -0.53 -5.74 13.89
C ASN A 155 -0.88 -4.37 14.49
N LEU A 156 -1.66 -4.35 15.55
CA LEU A 156 -2.14 -3.13 16.20
C LEU A 156 -1.55 -3.04 17.60
N TYR A 157 -0.98 -1.89 17.93
CA TYR A 157 -0.41 -1.60 19.24
C TYR A 157 -1.18 -0.43 19.86
N PHE A 158 -1.69 -0.61 21.06
CA PHE A 158 -2.46 0.39 21.80
C PHE A 158 -1.82 0.66 23.16
N ASN A 159 -2.12 1.84 23.71
CA ASN A 159 -1.72 2.27 25.06
C ASN A 159 -0.24 1.99 25.35
N ASP A 160 0.67 2.64 24.63
CA ASP A 160 2.12 2.46 24.84
C ASP A 160 2.61 1.02 24.85
N ASN A 161 2.01 0.20 23.99
CA ASN A 161 2.35 -1.22 23.80
C ASN A 161 1.87 -2.12 24.95
N ASP A 162 0.89 -1.66 25.73
CA ASP A 162 0.22 -2.45 26.77
C ASP A 162 -0.78 -3.43 26.19
N ILE A 163 -1.41 -3.10 25.06
CA ILE A 163 -2.35 -4.00 24.39
C ILE A 163 -1.87 -4.19 22.96
N ARG A 164 -1.73 -5.45 22.54
CA ARG A 164 -1.36 -5.80 21.17
C ARG A 164 -2.37 -6.74 20.58
N TYR A 165 -2.73 -6.45 19.34
CA TYR A 165 -3.59 -7.30 18.55
C TYR A 165 -2.86 -7.72 17.28
N VAL A 166 -2.76 -9.02 17.04
CA VAL A 166 -2.16 -9.59 15.84
C VAL A 166 -3.19 -10.48 15.16
N GLY A 167 -3.70 -10.03 14.01
CA GLY A 167 -4.62 -10.77 13.16
C GLY A 167 -3.95 -11.21 11.85
N ARG A 168 -4.27 -12.41 11.39
CA ARG A 168 -3.84 -12.96 10.10
C ARG A 168 -5.04 -13.59 9.41
N LEU A 169 -5.45 -13.02 8.30
CA LEU A 169 -6.46 -13.59 7.41
C LEU A 169 -5.78 -14.12 6.16
N SER A 170 -6.11 -15.33 5.75
CA SER A 170 -5.77 -15.81 4.41
C SER A 170 -6.93 -16.57 3.84
N PHE A 171 -7.31 -16.24 2.61
CA PHE A 171 -8.26 -17.04 1.86
C PHE A 171 -7.81 -17.14 0.43
N GLY A 172 -8.28 -18.16 -0.25
CA GLY A 172 -7.91 -18.35 -1.64
C GLY A 172 -8.61 -19.53 -2.26
N ASN A 173 -8.39 -19.64 -3.55
CA ASN A 173 -8.77 -20.78 -4.35
C ASN A 173 -7.57 -21.20 -5.18
N GLN A 174 -7.31 -22.51 -5.24
CA GLN A 174 -6.30 -23.07 -6.10
C GLN A 174 -6.86 -24.30 -6.78
N SER A 175 -6.78 -24.34 -8.11
CA SER A 175 -7.06 -25.55 -8.87
C SER A 175 -5.79 -26.39 -8.96
N GLN A 176 -5.88 -27.66 -8.60
CA GLN A 176 -4.79 -28.63 -8.73
C GLN A 176 -5.31 -29.89 -9.40
N TYR A 177 -4.46 -30.59 -10.15
CA TYR A 177 -4.78 -31.92 -10.65
C TYR A 177 -4.57 -32.95 -9.52
N TYR A 178 -5.57 -33.82 -9.30
CA TYR A 178 -5.51 -34.90 -8.32
C TYR A 178 -5.61 -36.25 -9.05
N TRP A 179 -4.48 -36.91 -9.21
CA TRP A 179 -4.40 -38.18 -9.95
C TRP A 179 -4.74 -39.42 -9.12
N GLY A 180 -4.76 -39.35 -7.78
CA GLY A 180 -5.05 -40.49 -6.89
C GLY A 180 -4.09 -41.69 -7.02
N VAL A 181 -3.05 -41.58 -7.85
CA VAL A 181 -2.00 -42.57 -8.11
C VAL A 181 -0.64 -41.93 -7.82
N GLY A 182 0.36 -42.73 -7.46
CA GLY A 182 1.71 -42.23 -7.09
C GLY A 182 2.33 -41.30 -8.15
N TYR A 183 3.22 -40.41 -7.70
CA TYR A 183 3.81 -39.32 -8.50
C TYR A 183 4.30 -39.75 -9.90
N GLU A 184 5.00 -40.88 -9.98
CA GLU A 184 5.54 -41.42 -11.24
C GLU A 184 4.45 -41.90 -12.20
N THR A 185 3.36 -42.47 -11.69
CA THR A 185 2.23 -42.96 -12.50
C THR A 185 1.32 -41.82 -12.97
N GLY A 186 1.20 -40.75 -12.17
CA GLY A 186 0.45 -39.54 -12.52
C GLY A 186 1.10 -38.75 -13.67
N LYS A 187 2.44 -38.68 -13.72
CA LYS A 187 3.18 -38.04 -14.83
C LYS A 187 2.93 -38.68 -16.20
N ALA A 188 2.63 -39.98 -16.24
CA ALA A 188 2.37 -40.72 -17.47
C ALA A 188 0.91 -40.58 -17.96
N GLN A 189 0.01 -40.05 -17.13
CA GLN A 189 -1.37 -39.75 -17.51
C GLN A 189 -1.47 -38.28 -17.92
N GLY A 190 -2.03 -38.02 -19.11
CA GLY A 190 -2.27 -36.66 -19.57
C GLY A 190 -3.17 -35.89 -18.60
N ALA A 191 -2.77 -34.66 -18.28
CA ALA A 191 -3.62 -33.72 -17.55
C ALA A 191 -4.96 -33.56 -18.30
N SER A 192 -6.08 -33.73 -17.59
CA SER A 192 -7.43 -33.64 -18.15
C SER A 192 -8.34 -32.92 -17.16
N ASP A 193 -9.30 -32.14 -17.65
CA ASP A 193 -10.31 -31.45 -16.82
C ASP A 193 -11.05 -32.41 -15.86
N SER A 194 -11.11 -33.69 -16.22
CA SER A 194 -11.72 -34.78 -15.45
C SER A 194 -11.04 -35.13 -14.12
N ILE A 195 -9.81 -34.67 -13.90
CA ILE A 195 -9.02 -34.90 -12.67
C ILE A 195 -8.71 -33.60 -11.92
N SER A 196 -9.41 -32.51 -12.22
CA SER A 196 -9.23 -31.22 -11.56
C SER A 196 -9.93 -31.17 -10.18
N MET A 197 -9.20 -30.69 -9.18
CA MET A 197 -9.67 -30.46 -7.81
C MET A 197 -9.50 -28.98 -7.46
N ASP A 198 -10.61 -28.32 -7.14
CA ASP A 198 -10.60 -26.95 -6.65
C ASP A 198 -10.51 -26.96 -5.11
N TYR A 199 -9.40 -26.44 -4.60
CA TYR A 199 -9.19 -26.22 -3.18
C TYR A 199 -9.59 -24.79 -2.82
N ARG A 200 -10.49 -24.61 -1.86
CA ARG A 200 -10.88 -23.30 -1.31
C ARG A 200 -10.57 -23.30 0.18
N PHE A 201 -9.95 -22.23 0.66
CA PHE A 201 -9.64 -22.09 2.08
C PHE A 201 -9.94 -20.70 2.60
N VAL A 202 -10.28 -20.64 3.88
CA VAL A 202 -10.38 -19.44 4.69
C VAL A 202 -9.75 -19.77 6.04
N ASN A 203 -8.65 -19.11 6.35
CA ASN A 203 -7.94 -19.24 7.61
C ASN A 203 -7.90 -17.87 8.27
N TYR A 204 -8.20 -17.83 9.55
CA TYR A 204 -8.08 -16.62 10.34
C TYR A 204 -7.49 -16.94 11.70
N ASP A 205 -6.41 -16.26 12.02
CA ASP A 205 -5.77 -16.28 13.33
C ASP A 205 -5.89 -14.89 13.96
N ALA A 206 -6.24 -14.84 15.24
CA ALA A 206 -6.24 -13.64 16.04
C ALA A 206 -5.56 -13.90 17.38
N GLU A 207 -4.69 -12.98 17.76
CA GLU A 207 -3.98 -12.96 19.03
C GLU A 207 -4.22 -11.61 19.69
N LEU A 208 -4.67 -11.62 20.94
CA LEU A 208 -4.84 -10.44 21.76
C LEU A 208 -3.99 -10.59 23.01
N THR A 209 -2.95 -9.76 23.16
CA THR A 209 -2.03 -9.78 24.30
C THR A 209 -2.13 -8.49 25.10
N PHE A 210 -2.02 -8.64 26.41
CA PHE A 210 -2.01 -7.58 27.41
C PHE A 210 -0.69 -7.63 28.17
N LYS A 211 -0.10 -6.47 28.42
CA LYS A 211 1.09 -6.32 29.23
C LYS A 211 0.73 -6.47 30.71
N ALA A 212 1.40 -7.40 31.37
CA ALA A 212 1.40 -7.57 32.81
C ALA A 212 2.61 -6.82 33.43
N GLN A 213 2.94 -7.10 34.68
CA GLN A 213 4.13 -6.49 35.30
C GLN A 213 5.44 -6.99 34.67
N ASN A 214 6.48 -6.15 34.73
CA ASN A 214 7.85 -6.47 34.34
C ASN A 214 8.00 -6.88 32.85
N ASP A 215 7.30 -6.19 31.95
CA ASP A 215 7.32 -6.46 30.50
C ASP A 215 6.86 -7.88 30.09
N TRP A 216 6.16 -8.58 30.98
CA TRP A 216 5.48 -9.82 30.65
C TRP A 216 4.22 -9.54 29.85
N TYR A 217 3.88 -10.44 28.92
CA TYR A 217 2.67 -10.37 28.11
C TYR A 217 1.85 -11.63 28.33
N ILE A 218 0.55 -11.47 28.57
CA ILE A 218 -0.43 -12.55 28.68
C ILE A 218 -1.45 -12.33 27.59
N GLY A 219 -1.79 -13.36 26.82
CA GLY A 219 -2.71 -13.21 25.72
C GLY A 219 -3.65 -14.39 25.50
N LEU A 220 -4.70 -14.08 24.76
CA LEU A 220 -5.64 -15.04 24.21
C LEU A 220 -5.33 -15.22 22.73
N TYR A 221 -5.25 -16.48 22.31
CA TYR A 221 -5.12 -16.85 20.91
C TYR A 221 -6.38 -17.58 20.48
N SER A 222 -6.93 -17.20 19.33
CA SER A 222 -8.04 -17.89 18.68
C SER A 222 -7.76 -18.00 17.19
N GLY A 223 -7.90 -19.20 16.63
CA GLY A 223 -7.77 -19.42 15.20
C GLY A 223 -8.90 -20.30 14.68
N PHE A 224 -9.34 -20.06 13.45
CA PHE A 224 -10.20 -20.99 12.72
C PHE A 224 -9.65 -21.22 11.32
N VAL A 225 -9.82 -22.46 10.85
CA VAL A 225 -9.42 -22.91 9.51
C VAL A 225 -10.62 -23.63 8.92
N THR A 226 -11.09 -23.12 7.78
CA THR A 226 -12.15 -23.74 6.99
C THR A 226 -11.62 -24.02 5.60
N THR A 227 -11.64 -25.30 5.24
CA THR A 227 -11.19 -25.77 3.94
C THR A 227 -12.33 -26.53 3.27
N THR A 228 -12.66 -26.13 2.05
CA THR A 228 -13.62 -26.83 1.19
C THR A 228 -12.88 -27.34 -0.05
N GLN A 229 -12.95 -28.65 -0.27
CA GLN A 229 -12.43 -29.28 -1.48
C GLN A 229 -13.63 -29.59 -2.40
N ILE A 230 -13.56 -29.15 -3.65
CA ILE A 230 -14.56 -29.47 -4.67
C ILE A 230 -13.85 -30.26 -5.76
N VAL A 231 -14.15 -31.56 -5.83
CA VAL A 231 -13.64 -32.44 -6.89
C VAL A 231 -14.58 -32.35 -8.08
N LYS A 232 -14.09 -31.93 -9.25
CA LYS A 232 -14.87 -31.97 -10.50
C LYS A 232 -14.68 -33.34 -11.15
N THR A 233 -15.48 -34.32 -10.75
CA THR A 233 -15.55 -35.58 -11.49
C THR A 233 -16.46 -35.41 -12.71
N TYR A 234 -15.89 -35.32 -13.90
CA TYR A 234 -16.66 -35.45 -15.14
C TYR A 234 -16.96 -36.94 -15.38
N PRO A 235 -18.22 -37.34 -15.61
CA PRO A 235 -18.53 -38.74 -15.90
C PRO A 235 -17.84 -39.14 -17.21
N TYR A 236 -16.97 -40.14 -17.12
CA TYR A 236 -16.36 -40.81 -18.27
C TYR A 236 -17.49 -41.38 -19.15
N ARG A 237 -17.78 -40.71 -20.27
CA ARG A 237 -18.66 -41.26 -21.32
C ARG A 237 -17.87 -42.38 -22.00
N ARG A 238 -18.25 -43.63 -21.71
CA ARG A 238 -17.84 -44.79 -22.52
C ARG A 238 -18.40 -44.67 -23.93
#